data_AF-A0A0A9EED0-F1
#
_entry.id   AF-A0A0A9EED0-F1
#
_cell.length_a   1.000
_cell.length_b   1.000
_cell.length_c   1.000
_cell.angle_alpha   90.00
_cell.angle_beta   90.00
_cell.angle_gamma   90.00
#
_symmetry.space_group_name_H-M   'P 1'
#
loop_
_entity.id
_entity.type
_entity.pdbx_description
1 polymer ?
#
loop_
_entity_poly.entity_id
_entity_poly.type
_entity_poly.pdbx_seq_one_letter_code
_entity_poly.pdbx_strand_id
1 'polypeptide(L)'
;MTSVTKNQFGFMPGRSTIEAIFLVRQLMEKYREQKKDLHMVFIDLENAYDKIPWNVMWWVLEKYKVPTKYIILIKDMYYNVVISVRTNDGDTNDFSIRIGLHQR
;
A
#
# COMPACT_ATOMS: atom_id res chain seq x y z
N MET A 1 -2.56 2.35 20.10
CA MET A 1 -2.48 3.40 19.06
C MET A 1 -1.62 2.86 17.93
N THR A 2 -2.17 2.77 16.73
CA THR A 2 -1.41 2.38 15.53
C THR A 2 -0.40 3.46 15.23
N SER A 3 0.90 3.21 15.47
CA SER A 3 1.94 4.18 15.16
C SER A 3 2.54 3.84 13.81
N VAL A 4 2.33 4.74 12.85
CA VAL A 4 3.06 4.72 11.57
C VAL A 4 4.42 5.38 11.81
N THR A 5 5.48 4.83 11.20
CA THR A 5 6.84 5.32 11.42
C THR A 5 7.00 6.77 10.95
N LYS A 6 7.91 7.52 11.59
CA LYS A 6 8.27 8.88 11.16
C LYS A 6 8.96 8.93 9.80
N ASN A 7 9.26 7.80 9.17
CA ASN A 7 9.87 7.71 7.85
C ASN A 7 8.85 7.32 6.77
N GLN A 8 7.56 7.21 7.09
CA GLN A 8 6.51 7.02 6.09
C GLN A 8 6.06 8.38 5.54
N PHE A 9 6.20 8.60 4.24
CA PHE A 9 5.82 9.84 3.57
C PHE A 9 4.57 9.67 2.70
N GLY A 10 4.30 8.46 2.22
CA GLY A 10 3.11 8.17 1.42
C GLY A 10 1.85 8.10 2.27
N PHE A 11 0.73 8.63 1.74
CA PHE A 11 -0.61 8.59 2.36
C PHE A 11 -0.67 9.16 3.80
N MET A 12 0.26 10.04 4.16
CA MET A 12 0.31 10.67 5.48
C MET A 12 -0.06 12.15 5.38
N PRO A 13 -1.02 12.66 6.18
CA PRO A 13 -1.36 14.07 6.20
C PRO A 13 -0.14 14.94 6.54
N GLY A 14 0.04 16.03 5.78
CA GLY A 14 1.14 16.97 5.98
C GLY A 14 2.52 16.41 5.62
N ARG A 15 2.60 15.28 4.90
CA ARG A 15 3.86 14.74 4.37
C ARG A 15 3.79 14.63 2.86
N SER A 16 4.95 14.78 2.21
CA SER A 16 5.02 14.70 0.75
C SER A 16 6.24 13.93 0.24
N THR A 17 6.15 13.48 -1.01
CA THR A 17 7.28 12.88 -1.74
C THR A 17 8.45 13.85 -1.87
N ILE A 18 8.17 15.17 -1.90
CA ILE A 18 9.20 16.22 -1.95
C ILE A 18 10.09 16.14 -0.70
N GLU A 19 9.50 15.99 0.47
CA GLU A 19 10.25 15.85 1.72
C GLU A 19 11.10 14.58 1.74
N ALA A 20 10.55 13.45 1.28
CA ALA A 20 11.28 12.19 1.19
C ALA A 20 12.51 12.33 0.26
N ILE A 21 12.31 12.91 -0.93
CA ILE A 21 13.39 13.16 -1.90
C ILE A 21 14.44 14.11 -1.31
N PHE A 22 14.01 15.17 -0.63
CA PHE A 22 14.91 16.12 0.01
C PHE A 22 15.81 15.43 1.05
N LEU A 23 15.25 14.59 1.91
CA LEU A 23 16.02 13.85 2.92
C LEU A 23 17.04 12.90 2.31
N VAL A 24 16.66 12.17 1.26
CA VAL A 24 17.60 11.29 0.54
C VAL A 24 18.73 12.10 -0.09
N ARG A 25 18.43 13.25 -0.71
CA ARG A 25 19.45 14.15 -1.28
C ARG A 25 20.41 14.68 -0.21
N GLN A 26 19.89 15.13 0.93
CA GLN A 26 20.71 15.58 2.06
C GLN A 26 21.65 14.47 2.56
N LEU A 27 21.16 13.23 2.62
CA LEU A 27 21.99 12.08 2.97
C LEU A 27 23.12 11.85 1.95
N MET A 28 22.80 11.92 0.66
CA MET A 28 23.77 11.76 -0.43
C MET A 28 24.87 12.82 -0.36
N GLU A 29 24.50 14.10 -0.21
CA GLU A 29 25.47 15.20 -0.12
C GLU A 29 26.38 15.05 1.11
N LYS A 30 25.83 14.68 2.27
CA LYS A 30 26.61 14.47 3.49
C LYS A 30 27.67 13.37 3.35
N TYR A 31 27.36 12.27 2.67
CA TYR A 31 28.33 11.19 2.44
C TYR A 31 29.41 11.62 1.42
N ARG A 32 29.00 12.37 0.40
CA ARG A 32 29.92 12.95 -0.60
C ARG A 32 30.92 13.91 0.05
N GLU A 33 30.46 14.81 0.93
CA GLU A 33 31.32 15.73 1.69
C GLU A 33 32.34 14.99 2.57
N GLN A 34 31.93 13.87 3.17
CA GLN A 34 32.80 13.04 4.01
C GLN A 34 33.71 12.10 3.22
N LYS A 35 33.64 12.08 1.88
CA LYS A 35 34.36 11.14 1.01
C LYS A 35 34.13 9.67 1.42
N LYS A 36 32.90 9.35 1.79
CA LYS A 36 32.48 7.99 2.16
C LYS A 36 31.57 7.41 1.09
N ASP A 37 31.67 6.11 0.90
CA ASP A 37 30.76 5.37 0.04
C ASP A 37 29.36 5.29 0.65
N LEU A 38 28.34 5.49 -0.18
CA LEU A 38 26.93 5.34 0.17
C LEU A 38 26.31 4.30 -0.75
N HIS A 39 25.77 3.23 -0.18
CA HIS A 39 25.01 2.23 -0.91
C HIS A 39 23.52 2.36 -0.58
N MET A 40 22.67 2.41 -1.60
CA MET A 40 21.22 2.52 -1.45
C MET A 40 20.54 1.35 -2.16
N VAL A 41 19.52 0.77 -1.52
CA VAL A 41 18.68 -0.29 -2.09
C VAL A 41 17.27 0.26 -2.25
N PHE A 42 16.76 0.23 -3.48
CA PHE A 42 15.40 0.61 -3.81
C PHE A 42 14.58 -0.66 -4.01
N ILE A 43 13.58 -0.86 -3.15
CA ILE A 43 12.67 -2.02 -3.20
C ILE A 43 11.30 -1.50 -3.61
N ASP A 44 10.77 -2.06 -4.69
CA ASP A 44 9.40 -1.80 -5.14
C ASP A 44 8.61 -3.12 -5.19
N LEU A 45 7.31 -3.03 -4.92
CA LEU A 45 6.42 -4.18 -4.90
C LEU A 45 5.53 -4.16 -6.15
N GLU A 46 5.76 -5.12 -7.05
CA GLU A 46 4.93 -5.27 -8.26
C GLU A 46 3.46 -5.52 -7.88
N ASN A 47 2.55 -4.64 -8.35
CA ASN A 47 1.11 -4.69 -8.12
C ASN A 47 0.74 -4.85 -6.64
N ALA A 48 1.36 -4.02 -5.79
CA ALA A 48 1.27 -4.12 -4.33
C ALA A 48 -0.16 -4.23 -3.78
N TYR A 49 -1.12 -3.54 -4.41
CA TYR A 49 -2.52 -3.55 -3.99
C TYR A 49 -3.27 -4.80 -4.45
N ASP A 50 -3.01 -5.30 -5.66
CA ASP A 50 -3.73 -6.45 -6.25
C ASP A 50 -3.32 -7.77 -5.60
N LYS A 51 -2.13 -7.82 -4.99
CA LYS A 51 -1.57 -9.02 -4.39
C LYS A 51 -1.91 -9.18 -2.90
N ILE A 52 -2.68 -8.27 -2.29
CA ILE A 52 -2.97 -8.34 -0.84
C ILE A 52 -3.95 -9.46 -0.52
N PRO A 53 -3.59 -10.47 0.30
CA PRO A 53 -4.54 -11.48 0.73
C PRO A 53 -5.58 -10.90 1.70
N TRP A 54 -6.87 -11.15 1.46
CA TRP A 54 -7.94 -10.58 2.30
C TRP A 54 -7.87 -10.99 3.76
N ASN A 55 -7.44 -12.23 4.05
CA ASN A 55 -7.23 -12.70 5.42
C ASN A 55 -6.20 -11.85 6.18
N VAL A 56 -5.13 -11.41 5.51
CA VAL A 56 -4.12 -10.51 6.08
C VAL A 56 -4.74 -9.14 6.34
N MET A 57 -5.53 -8.61 5.39
CA MET A 57 -6.24 -7.35 5.59
C MET A 57 -7.15 -7.39 6.83
N TRP A 58 -7.97 -8.43 7.00
CA TRP A 58 -8.83 -8.61 8.18
C TRP A 58 -8.02 -8.62 9.48
N TRP A 59 -6.95 -9.42 9.50
CA TRP A 59 -6.06 -9.52 10.65
C TRP A 59 -5.41 -8.17 11.00
N VAL A 60 -4.97 -7.39 10.01
CA VAL A 60 -4.36 -6.07 10.23
C VAL A 60 -5.36 -5.10 10.86
N LEU A 61 -6.62 -5.07 10.39
CA LEU A 61 -7.66 -4.18 10.94
C LEU A 61 -7.97 -4.53 12.41
N GLU A 62 -8.07 -5.82 12.72
CA GLU A 62 -8.29 -6.32 14.07
C GLU A 62 -7.10 -6.02 14.99
N LYS A 63 -5.86 -6.24 14.51
CA LYS A 63 -4.61 -5.93 15.21
C LYS A 63 -4.54 -4.46 15.60
N TYR A 64 -4.94 -3.58 14.70
CA TYR A 64 -4.96 -2.13 14.91
C TYR A 64 -6.21 -1.59 15.60
N LYS A 65 -7.05 -2.49 16.15
CA LYS A 65 -8.21 -2.16 16.98
C LYS A 65 -9.21 -1.24 16.28
N VAL A 66 -9.35 -1.41 14.96
CA VAL A 66 -10.44 -0.81 14.21
C VAL A 66 -11.76 -1.37 14.79
N PRO A 67 -12.76 -0.53 15.09
CA PRO A 67 -14.00 -1.02 15.68
C PRO A 67 -14.67 -2.08 14.80
N THR A 68 -15.16 -3.16 15.42
CA THR A 68 -15.70 -4.35 14.73
C THR A 68 -16.77 -3.99 13.70
N LYS A 69 -17.62 -2.99 13.98
CA LYS A 69 -18.64 -2.50 13.03
C LYS A 69 -18.06 -2.07 11.67
N TYR A 70 -16.88 -1.44 11.67
CA TYR A 70 -16.21 -1.04 10.43
C TYR A 70 -15.55 -2.23 9.74
N ILE A 71 -15.00 -3.16 10.51
CA ILE A 71 -14.41 -4.39 9.94
C ILE A 71 -15.49 -5.22 9.23
N ILE A 72 -16.68 -5.35 9.82
CA ILE A 72 -17.83 -6.03 9.20
C ILE A 72 -18.21 -5.28 7.91
N LEU A 73 -18.38 -3.96 7.98
CA LEU A 73 -18.73 -3.16 6.80
C LEU A 73 -17.72 -3.34 5.65
N ILE A 74 -16.42 -3.37 5.94
CA ILE A 74 -15.40 -3.62 4.92
C ILE A 74 -15.50 -5.07 4.43
N LYS A 75 -15.64 -6.08 5.30
CA LYS A 75 -15.81 -7.48 4.87
C LYS A 75 -17.01 -7.66 3.93
N ASP A 76 -18.12 -6.98 4.22
CA ASP A 76 -19.33 -7.02 3.39
C ASP A 76 -19.08 -6.46 1.98
N MET A 77 -18.25 -5.41 1.84
CA MET A 77 -17.86 -4.89 0.52
C MET A 77 -17.06 -5.89 -0.34
N TYR A 78 -16.38 -6.85 0.29
CA TYR A 78 -15.59 -7.88 -0.38
C TYR A 78 -16.31 -9.24 -0.46
N TYR A 79 -17.50 -9.36 0.14
CA TYR A 79 -18.25 -10.62 0.18
C TYR A 79 -18.87 -10.95 -1.18
N ASN A 80 -18.61 -12.17 -1.68
CA ASN A 80 -19.09 -12.66 -2.98
C ASN A 80 -18.83 -11.71 -4.17
N VAL A 81 -17.74 -10.93 -4.11
CA VAL A 81 -17.34 -10.08 -5.22
C VAL A 81 -16.91 -10.95 -6.41
N VAL A 82 -17.54 -10.68 -7.54
CA VAL A 82 -17.13 -11.14 -8.87
C VAL A 82 -16.67 -9.95 -9.68
N ILE A 83 -15.68 -10.18 -10.54
CA ILE A 83 -15.15 -9.17 -11.45
C ILE A 83 -15.13 -9.71 -12.87
N SER A 84 -15.23 -8.81 -13.85
CA SER A 84 -14.99 -9.07 -15.25
C SER A 84 -14.03 -8.01 -15.78
N VAL A 85 -13.30 -8.35 -16.84
CA VAL A 85 -12.33 -7.45 -17.48
C VAL A 85 -12.93 -6.95 -18.79
N ARG A 86 -12.97 -5.64 -18.97
CA ARG A 86 -13.35 -5.03 -20.24
C ARG A 86 -12.18 -5.06 -21.21
N THR A 87 -12.38 -5.68 -22.36
CA THR A 87 -11.41 -5.77 -23.46
C THR A 87 -11.96 -5.09 -24.72
N ASN A 88 -11.14 -4.98 -25.77
CA ASN A 88 -11.59 -4.45 -27.06
C ASN A 88 -12.67 -5.32 -27.71
N ASP A 89 -12.70 -6.61 -27.40
CA ASP A 89 -13.67 -7.59 -27.93
C ASP A 89 -14.93 -7.70 -27.05
N GLY A 90 -15.03 -6.91 -25.98
CA GLY A 90 -16.12 -6.92 -25.01
C GLY A 90 -15.66 -7.30 -23.60
N ASP A 91 -16.63 -7.53 -22.71
CA ASP A 91 -16.38 -7.94 -21.33
C ASP A 91 -16.09 -9.44 -21.25
N THR A 92 -15.13 -9.85 -20.41
CA THR A 92 -14.89 -11.27 -20.11
C THR A 92 -16.04 -11.84 -19.28
N ASN A 93 -16.09 -13.17 -19.18
CA ASN A 93 -16.90 -13.82 -18.16
C ASN A 93 -16.51 -13.35 -16.75
N ASP A 94 -17.50 -13.35 -15.85
CA ASP A 94 -17.28 -13.06 -14.44
C ASP A 94 -16.41 -14.14 -13.79
N PHE A 95 -15.51 -13.72 -12.90
CA PHE A 95 -14.71 -14.59 -12.07
C PHE A 95 -14.58 -14.04 -10.65
N SER A 96 -14.48 -14.94 -9.66
CA SER A 96 -14.32 -14.56 -8.26
C SER A 96 -12.86 -14.25 -7.92
N ILE A 97 -12.66 -13.27 -7.05
CA ILE A 97 -11.34 -12.95 -6.47
C ILE A 97 -11.32 -13.21 -4.96
N ARG A 98 -10.11 -13.39 -4.42
CA ARG A 98 -9.87 -13.57 -2.97
C ARG A 98 -8.65 -12.79 -2.47
N ILE A 99 -8.09 -11.97 -3.34
CA ILE A 99 -6.92 -11.11 -3.10
C ILE A 99 -7.20 -9.77 -3.75
N GLY A 100 -6.40 -8.77 -3.38
CA GLY A 100 -6.46 -7.44 -3.96
C GLY A 100 -7.29 -6.48 -3.12
N LEU A 101 -6.87 -5.22 -3.13
CA LEU A 101 -7.69 -4.10 -2.67
C LEU A 101 -8.48 -3.54 -3.84
N HIS A 102 -9.72 -3.15 -3.60
CA HIS A 102 -10.50 -2.42 -4.59
C HIS A 102 -9.84 -1.05 -4.85
N GLN A 103 -9.36 -0.84 -6.07
CA GLN A 103 -8.76 0.42 -6.52
C GLN A 103 -9.80 1.23 -7.31
N ARG A 104 -9.74 2.55 -7.18
CA ARG A 104 -10.63 3.50 -7.88
C ARG A 104 -9.95 4.06 -9.12
#